data_AF-A0A383ESQ9-F1
#
_entry.id   AF-A0A383ESQ9-F1
#
_cell.length_a   1.000
_cell.length_b   1.000
_cell.length_c   1.000
_cell.angle_alpha   90.00
_cell.angle_beta   90.00
_cell.angle_gamma   90.00
#
_symmetry.space_group_name_H-M   'P 1'
#
loop_
_entity.id
_entity.type
_entity.pdbx_description
1 polymer ?
#
loop_
_entity_poly.entity_id
_entity_poly.type
_entity_poly.pdbx_seq_one_letter_code
_entity_poly.pdbx_strand_id
1 'polypeptide(L)'
;MAIRPNILVIMTDQQRIDTVSAYGMNPIVKTPHIDGIAQRGVRFDGAFTPTAICSPARASFYTGLYPHKHGVTGNGKCIKEGVKGLNHYLDEAGYRCGYAGKWHVDEKRGPTDMGFYGKDFLGYAFPGSNLLPGLQFGLPPKNNPNYYEEYLKESGYEPTVTNRYVGT
;
A
#
# COMPACT_ATOMS: atom_id res chain seq x y z
N MET A 1 -13.59 -20.45 22.45
CA MET A 1 -12.74 -20.25 21.26
C MET A 1 -12.36 -18.79 21.23
N ALA A 2 -11.08 -18.45 21.06
CA ALA A 2 -10.70 -17.07 20.81
C ALA A 2 -11.26 -16.64 19.45
N ILE A 3 -11.97 -15.51 19.41
CA ILE A 3 -12.48 -14.95 18.15
C ILE A 3 -11.26 -14.54 17.33
N ARG A 4 -11.14 -15.06 16.10
CA ARG A 4 -10.10 -14.65 15.15
C ARG A 4 -10.46 -13.23 14.65
N PRO A 5 -9.72 -12.17 15.03
CA PRO A 5 -10.08 -10.80 14.65
C PRO A 5 -9.75 -10.56 13.18
N ASN A 6 -10.51 -9.69 12.50
CA ASN A 6 -10.10 -9.16 11.20
C ASN A 6 -8.93 -8.18 11.38
N ILE A 7 -8.03 -8.14 10.40
CA ILE A 7 -6.85 -7.27 10.40
C ILE A 7 -6.94 -6.32 9.22
N LEU A 8 -6.87 -5.02 9.47
CA LEU A 8 -6.82 -3.97 8.44
C LEU A 8 -5.52 -3.19 8.57
N VAL A 9 -4.72 -3.19 7.51
CA VAL A 9 -3.49 -2.38 7.40
C VAL A 9 -3.79 -1.19 6.50
N ILE A 10 -3.61 0.02 7.03
CA ILE A 10 -3.69 1.27 6.28
C ILE A 10 -2.28 1.84 6.21
N MET A 11 -1.74 1.98 4.99
CA MET A 11 -0.41 2.54 4.75
C MET A 11 -0.50 3.71 3.78
N THR A 12 -0.03 4.87 4.23
CA THR A 12 0.16 6.07 3.41
C THR A 12 1.57 6.07 2.79
N ASP A 13 1.76 6.79 1.69
CA ASP A 13 3.08 6.98 1.06
C ASP A 13 3.63 8.37 1.42
N GLN A 14 4.90 8.44 1.80
CA GLN A 14 5.62 9.68 2.09
C GLN A 14 4.97 10.58 3.16
N GLN A 15 4.22 10.00 4.11
CA GLN A 15 3.63 10.76 5.20
C GLN A 15 4.68 11.17 6.24
N ARG A 16 4.75 12.46 6.54
CA ARG A 16 5.55 12.97 7.65
C ARG A 16 4.78 12.84 8.96
N ILE A 17 5.49 12.65 10.06
CA ILE A 17 4.90 12.55 11.40
C ILE A 17 4.18 13.84 11.83
N ASP A 18 4.69 15.00 11.39
CA ASP A 18 4.12 16.32 11.70
C ASP A 18 2.90 16.70 10.85
N THR A 19 2.42 15.78 10.00
CA THR A 19 1.13 15.92 9.30
C THR A 19 0.01 15.07 9.93
N VAL A 20 0.24 14.55 11.14
CA VAL A 20 -0.77 13.83 11.94
C VAL A 20 -0.92 14.55 13.27
N SER A 21 -2.09 15.14 13.52
CA SER A 21 -2.33 15.98 14.70
C SER A 21 -2.22 15.22 16.02
N ALA A 22 -2.47 13.92 16.02
CA ALA A 22 -2.25 13.08 17.18
C ALA A 22 -0.82 13.16 17.73
N TYR A 23 0.21 13.46 16.93
CA TYR A 23 1.58 13.63 17.42
C TYR A 23 1.87 15.02 18.01
N GLY A 24 0.96 15.98 17.87
CA GLY A 24 1.05 17.30 18.51
C GLY A 24 2.18 18.21 17.99
N MET A 25 2.86 17.84 16.91
CA MET A 25 4.03 18.56 16.38
C MET A 25 3.67 19.79 15.54
N ASN A 26 2.46 19.83 14.96
CA ASN A 26 1.99 20.91 14.10
C ASN A 26 0.57 21.34 14.50
N PRO A 27 0.36 22.57 15.00
CA PRO A 27 -0.95 23.02 15.47
C PRO A 27 -1.92 23.37 14.34
N ILE A 28 -1.47 23.45 13.09
CA ILE A 28 -2.30 23.82 11.93
C ILE A 28 -3.04 22.60 11.39
N VAL A 29 -2.39 21.44 11.35
CA VAL A 29 -2.94 20.21 10.76
C VAL A 29 -3.99 19.62 11.69
N LYS A 30 -5.09 19.14 11.11
CA LYS A 30 -6.18 18.47 11.83
C LYS A 30 -6.49 17.13 11.16
N THR A 31 -6.34 16.03 11.90
CA THR A 31 -6.61 14.66 11.42
C THR A 31 -7.56 13.91 12.37
N PRO A 32 -8.78 14.42 12.63
CA PRO A 32 -9.64 13.91 13.70
C PRO A 32 -9.96 12.41 13.60
N HIS A 33 -10.01 11.85 12.39
CA HIS A 33 -10.23 10.42 12.19
C HIS A 33 -9.00 9.56 12.54
N ILE A 34 -7.79 10.02 12.22
CA ILE A 34 -6.53 9.35 12.62
C ILE A 34 -6.35 9.48 14.13
N ASP A 35 -6.62 10.65 14.67
CA ASP A 35 -6.56 10.93 16.11
C ASP A 35 -7.52 10.03 16.89
N GLY A 36 -8.71 9.78 16.37
CA GLY A 36 -9.65 8.83 16.96
C GLY A 36 -9.13 7.39 16.98
N ILE A 37 -8.36 6.95 15.98
CA ILE A 37 -7.69 5.63 16.00
C ILE A 37 -6.62 5.62 17.10
N ALA A 38 -5.79 6.67 17.18
CA ALA A 38 -4.74 6.78 18.19
C ALA A 38 -5.31 6.77 19.62
N GLN A 39 -6.43 7.47 19.87
CA GLN A 39 -7.09 7.53 21.19
C GLN A 39 -7.69 6.19 21.64
N ARG A 40 -8.08 5.32 20.70
CA ARG A 40 -8.69 4.00 20.99
C ARG A 40 -7.67 2.85 20.90
N GLY A 41 -6.40 3.16 20.68
CA GLY A 41 -5.37 2.16 20.44
C GLY A 41 -4.03 2.56 21.03
N VAL A 42 -2.95 2.11 20.38
CA VAL A 42 -1.57 2.44 20.77
C VAL A 42 -0.95 3.28 19.67
N ARG A 43 -0.39 4.43 20.05
CA ARG A 43 0.47 5.27 19.20
C ARG A 43 1.92 5.01 19.58
N PHE A 44 2.79 4.82 18.60
CA PHE A 44 4.22 4.63 18.82
C PHE A 44 4.96 5.94 18.57
N ASP A 45 5.70 6.44 19.57
CA ASP A 45 6.47 7.69 19.44
C ASP A 45 7.86 7.48 18.81
N GLY A 46 8.28 6.21 18.64
CA GLY A 46 9.59 5.81 18.11
C GLY A 46 9.52 4.72 17.05
N ALA A 47 8.73 4.93 15.99
CA ALA A 47 8.64 4.01 14.85
C ALA A 47 9.47 4.52 13.66
N PHE A 48 10.45 3.72 13.22
CA PHE A 48 11.39 4.11 12.16
C PHE A 48 11.26 3.19 10.95
N THR A 49 11.29 3.76 9.75
CA THR A 49 11.42 2.98 8.53
C THR A 49 12.84 2.39 8.44
N PRO A 50 13.01 1.14 7.98
CA PRO A 50 14.34 0.55 7.79
C PRO A 50 15.14 1.24 6.67
N THR A 51 14.48 2.06 5.83
CA THR A 51 15.08 2.81 4.74
C THR A 51 14.15 3.92 4.26
N ALA A 52 14.70 5.05 3.81
CA ALA A 52 13.93 6.21 3.33
C ALA A 52 13.54 6.10 1.84
N ILE A 53 13.38 4.89 1.30
CA ILE A 53 13.07 4.63 -0.11
C ILE A 53 11.86 3.70 -0.22
N CYS A 54 10.96 3.98 -1.17
CA CYS A 54 9.65 3.34 -1.31
C CYS A 54 9.68 1.81 -1.36
N SER A 55 10.28 1.19 -2.40
CA SER A 55 10.26 -0.28 -2.53
C SER A 55 10.90 -1.01 -1.37
N PRO A 56 12.13 -0.66 -0.94
CA PRO A 56 12.77 -1.42 0.11
C PRO A 56 12.04 -1.22 1.46
N ALA A 57 11.46 -0.05 1.75
CA ALA A 57 10.63 0.14 2.95
C ALA A 57 9.36 -0.72 2.93
N ARG A 58 8.66 -0.76 1.79
CA ARG A 58 7.45 -1.58 1.60
C ARG A 58 7.77 -3.07 1.66
N ALA A 59 8.84 -3.50 1.02
CA ALA A 59 9.31 -4.88 1.05
C ALA A 59 9.73 -5.30 2.46
N SER A 60 10.38 -4.42 3.23
CA SER A 60 10.69 -4.69 4.63
C SER A 60 9.43 -4.79 5.49
N PHE A 61 8.45 -3.91 5.30
CA PHE A 61 7.16 -4.01 5.99
C PHE A 61 6.45 -5.32 5.63
N TYR A 62 6.41 -5.67 4.34
CA TYR A 62 5.75 -6.87 3.84
C TYR A 62 6.42 -8.15 4.34
N THR A 63 7.74 -8.21 4.42
CA THR A 63 8.48 -9.43 4.77
C THR A 63 8.91 -9.53 6.23
N GLY A 64 8.89 -8.42 6.97
CA GLY A 64 9.48 -8.32 8.31
C GLY A 64 11.01 -8.41 8.32
N LEU A 65 11.66 -8.27 7.16
CA LEU A 65 13.11 -8.41 7.01
C LEU A 65 13.76 -7.09 6.62
N TYR A 66 15.05 -6.93 6.91
CA TYR A 66 15.83 -5.80 6.41
C TYR A 66 16.13 -5.93 4.90
N PRO A 67 16.39 -4.80 4.19
CA PRO A 67 16.66 -4.76 2.74
C PRO A 67 17.64 -5.80 2.21
N HIS A 68 18.76 -6.02 2.91
CA HIS A 68 19.79 -6.97 2.49
C HIS A 68 19.33 -8.45 2.54
N LYS A 69 18.33 -8.77 3.39
CA LYS A 69 17.77 -10.13 3.51
C LYS A 69 16.79 -10.41 2.38
N HIS A 70 15.76 -9.57 2.20
CA HIS A 70 14.75 -9.77 1.15
C HIS A 70 15.22 -9.37 -0.26
N GLY A 71 16.32 -8.62 -0.39
CA GLY A 71 17.00 -8.31 -1.66
C GLY A 71 16.50 -7.07 -2.40
N VAL A 72 15.43 -6.44 -1.94
CA VAL A 72 14.99 -5.13 -2.44
C VAL A 72 15.78 -4.07 -1.69
N THR A 73 16.85 -3.57 -2.31
CA THR A 73 17.74 -2.55 -1.71
C THR A 73 17.57 -1.15 -2.31
N GLY A 74 16.71 -1.02 -3.32
CA GLY A 74 16.33 0.23 -3.97
C GLY A 74 15.07 0.03 -4.80
N ASN A 75 14.56 1.11 -5.40
CA ASN A 75 13.43 1.03 -6.33
C ASN A 75 13.83 0.25 -7.60
N GLY A 76 12.87 -0.37 -8.28
CA GLY A 76 13.16 -1.17 -9.49
C GLY A 76 13.77 -2.54 -9.19
N LYS A 77 13.73 -3.01 -7.93
CA LYS A 77 14.27 -4.31 -7.51
C LYS A 77 13.13 -5.24 -7.11
N CYS A 78 13.32 -6.53 -7.38
CA CYS A 78 12.37 -7.58 -7.05
C CYS A 78 12.75 -8.26 -5.72
N ILE A 79 11.76 -8.82 -5.04
CA ILE A 79 12.00 -9.67 -3.88
C ILE A 79 12.74 -10.94 -4.34
N LYS A 80 13.72 -11.41 -3.55
CA LYS A 80 14.39 -12.69 -3.82
C LYS A 80 13.39 -13.85 -3.81
N GLU A 81 13.60 -14.81 -4.69
CA GLU A 81 12.81 -16.04 -4.71
C GLU A 81 12.79 -16.74 -3.34
N GLY A 82 11.62 -17.29 -2.98
CA GLY A 82 11.40 -18.00 -1.72
C GLY A 82 11.23 -17.14 -0.48
N VAL A 83 11.36 -15.81 -0.56
CA VAL A 83 11.10 -14.92 0.58
C VAL A 83 9.60 -14.80 0.81
N LYS A 84 9.14 -15.32 1.95
CA LYS A 84 7.74 -15.17 2.39
C LYS A 84 7.47 -13.76 2.91
N GLY A 85 6.33 -13.21 2.50
CA GLY A 85 5.73 -12.03 3.12
C GLY A 85 4.61 -12.34 4.11
N LEU A 86 4.09 -11.30 4.76
CA LEU A 86 3.11 -11.33 5.84
C LEU A 86 1.86 -12.17 5.50
N ASN A 87 1.37 -12.07 4.26
CA ASN A 87 0.19 -12.81 3.82
C ASN A 87 0.39 -14.34 3.88
N HIS A 88 1.60 -14.85 3.62
CA HIS A 88 1.86 -16.29 3.68
C HIS A 88 1.69 -16.82 5.11
N TYR A 89 2.18 -16.08 6.10
CA TYR A 89 2.04 -16.46 7.51
C TYR A 89 0.60 -16.28 8.03
N LEU A 90 -0.10 -15.25 7.54
CA LEU A 90 -1.52 -15.06 7.86
C LEU A 90 -2.39 -16.15 7.24
N ASP A 91 -2.11 -16.57 6.00
CA ASP A 91 -2.80 -17.66 5.32
C ASP A 91 -2.60 -19.00 6.04
N GLU A 92 -1.37 -19.31 6.48
CA GLU A 92 -1.07 -20.45 7.35
C GLU A 92 -1.88 -20.42 8.67
N ALA A 93 -2.21 -19.22 9.17
CA ALA A 93 -3.07 -19.02 10.34
C ALA A 93 -4.59 -19.02 10.00
N GLY A 94 -4.96 -19.26 8.73
CA GLY A 94 -6.32 -19.35 8.23
C GLY A 94 -6.97 -18.00 7.91
N TYR A 95 -6.19 -16.97 7.61
CA TYR A 95 -6.69 -15.68 7.15
C TYR A 95 -6.73 -15.61 5.62
N ARG A 96 -7.80 -15.00 5.09
CA ARG A 96 -7.83 -14.59 3.69
C ARG A 96 -7.29 -13.18 3.55
N CYS A 97 -6.17 -13.01 2.84
CA CYS A 97 -5.51 -11.71 2.68
C CYS A 97 -5.86 -11.06 1.33
N GLY A 98 -6.44 -9.87 1.36
CA GLY A 98 -6.65 -9.04 0.15
C GLY A 98 -5.67 -7.85 0.10
N TYR A 99 -5.47 -7.29 -1.09
CA TYR A 99 -4.63 -6.11 -1.31
C TYR A 99 -5.36 -5.06 -2.14
N ALA A 100 -5.25 -3.80 -1.75
CA ALA A 100 -5.76 -2.67 -2.51
C ALA A 100 -4.84 -1.46 -2.36
N GLY A 101 -4.33 -0.92 -3.48
CA GLY A 101 -3.48 0.27 -3.51
C GLY A 101 -2.12 0.03 -4.15
N LYS A 102 -1.13 0.87 -3.77
CA LYS A 102 0.22 0.86 -4.36
C LYS A 102 1.03 -0.35 -3.92
N TRP A 103 1.43 -1.21 -4.85
CA TRP A 103 2.29 -2.38 -4.56
C TRP A 103 3.77 -1.97 -4.36
N HIS A 104 4.52 -1.79 -5.46
CA HIS A 104 5.92 -1.35 -5.49
C HIS A 104 6.89 -2.17 -4.60
N VAL A 105 6.53 -3.43 -4.30
CA VAL A 105 7.36 -4.39 -3.56
C VAL A 105 8.17 -5.27 -4.51
N ASP A 106 7.62 -5.53 -5.71
CA ASP A 106 8.23 -6.29 -6.78
C ASP A 106 7.85 -5.67 -8.14
N GLU A 107 8.77 -5.72 -9.10
CA GLU A 107 8.60 -5.10 -10.43
C GLU A 107 7.99 -6.06 -11.46
N LYS A 108 8.03 -7.37 -11.18
CA LYS A 108 7.58 -8.41 -12.10
C LYS A 108 6.31 -9.10 -11.62
N ARG A 109 6.11 -9.16 -10.30
CA ARG A 109 4.99 -9.84 -9.65
C ARG A 109 4.06 -8.85 -8.97
N GLY A 110 2.77 -8.93 -9.27
CA GLY A 110 1.73 -8.19 -8.58
C GLY A 110 1.33 -8.83 -7.24
N PRO A 111 0.41 -8.21 -6.49
CA PRO A 111 -0.12 -8.79 -5.26
C PRO A 111 -0.68 -10.22 -5.43
N THR A 112 -1.42 -10.52 -6.50
CA THR A 112 -1.98 -11.87 -6.69
C THR A 112 -0.92 -12.92 -6.97
N ASP A 113 0.13 -12.58 -7.74
CA ASP A 113 1.31 -13.45 -7.93
C ASP A 113 2.02 -13.80 -6.62
N MET A 114 1.84 -12.95 -5.60
CA MET A 114 2.44 -13.07 -4.28
C MET A 114 1.48 -13.65 -3.23
N GLY A 115 0.33 -14.19 -3.66
CA GLY A 115 -0.62 -14.91 -2.82
C GLY A 115 -1.68 -14.04 -2.13
N PHE A 116 -1.93 -12.82 -2.59
CA PHE A 116 -3.11 -12.06 -2.19
C PHE A 116 -4.34 -12.45 -3.02
N TYR A 117 -5.51 -12.45 -2.40
CA TYR A 117 -6.79 -12.63 -3.07
C TYR A 117 -7.28 -11.29 -3.66
N GLY A 118 -7.78 -11.31 -4.89
CA GLY A 118 -8.39 -10.15 -5.52
C GLY A 118 -8.04 -10.00 -6.99
N LYS A 119 -8.23 -8.79 -7.52
CA LYS A 119 -7.84 -8.39 -8.88
C LYS A 119 -6.70 -7.39 -8.79
N ASP A 120 -5.65 -7.61 -9.56
CA ASP A 120 -4.56 -6.65 -9.68
C ASP A 120 -5.00 -5.47 -10.55
N PHE A 121 -5.00 -4.26 -9.97
CA PHE A 121 -5.27 -3.03 -10.71
C PHE A 121 -3.96 -2.44 -11.25
N LEU A 122 -3.38 -3.12 -12.25
CA LEU A 122 -2.11 -2.72 -12.86
C LEU A 122 -2.17 -1.27 -13.39
N GLY A 123 -1.14 -0.47 -13.11
CA GLY A 123 -1.12 0.96 -13.44
C GLY A 123 -1.64 1.89 -12.33
N TYR A 124 -2.32 1.37 -11.31
CA TYR A 124 -2.44 2.09 -10.04
C TYR A 124 -1.12 1.96 -9.27
N ALA A 125 -0.29 3.00 -9.39
CA ALA A 125 0.91 3.23 -8.59
C ALA A 125 2.12 2.29 -8.80
N PHE A 126 2.43 1.94 -10.06
CA PHE A 126 3.70 1.29 -10.42
C PHE A 126 4.80 2.32 -10.74
N PRO A 127 6.01 2.16 -10.17
CA PRO A 127 7.20 2.89 -10.60
C PRO A 127 7.86 2.18 -11.78
N GLY A 128 8.17 2.90 -12.84
CA GLY A 128 8.59 2.29 -14.13
C GLY A 128 7.64 2.54 -15.30
N SER A 129 6.55 3.29 -15.09
CA SER A 129 5.63 3.69 -16.18
C SER A 129 6.21 4.71 -17.19
N ASN A 130 7.50 5.07 -17.07
CA ASN A 130 8.21 6.06 -17.89
C ASN A 130 7.36 7.31 -18.26
N LEU A 131 6.65 7.82 -17.26
CA LEU A 131 5.77 8.99 -17.38
C LEU A 131 6.49 10.35 -17.43
N LEU A 132 7.83 10.37 -17.28
CA LEU A 132 8.77 11.51 -17.15
C LEU A 132 9.17 11.94 -15.71
N PRO A 133 10.35 12.59 -15.53
CA PRO A 133 10.95 12.90 -14.24
C PRO A 133 10.14 13.97 -13.49
N GLY A 134 9.90 13.77 -12.19
CA GLY A 134 9.29 14.79 -11.33
C GLY A 134 8.11 14.36 -10.46
N LEU A 135 7.67 13.10 -10.54
CA LEU A 135 6.94 12.38 -9.48
C LEU A 135 5.75 13.13 -8.83
N GLN A 136 4.50 12.87 -9.25
CA GLN A 136 3.35 13.10 -8.35
C GLN A 136 2.08 12.27 -8.66
N PHE A 137 1.49 11.79 -7.57
CA PHE A 137 0.18 11.17 -7.42
C PHE A 137 -0.98 12.12 -7.77
N GLY A 138 -1.28 12.32 -9.06
CA GLY A 138 -2.34 13.25 -9.43
C GLY A 138 -2.86 13.18 -10.86
N LEU A 139 -2.94 11.99 -11.47
CA LEU A 139 -3.51 11.82 -12.82
C LEU A 139 -4.30 10.47 -12.92
N PRO A 140 -5.20 10.30 -13.90
CA PRO A 140 -6.24 9.28 -13.89
C PRO A 140 -5.60 7.95 -14.23
N PRO A 141 -6.30 6.84 -14.03
CA PRO A 141 -5.96 5.63 -14.77
C PRO A 141 -5.81 5.99 -16.24
N LYS A 142 -4.60 5.77 -16.79
CA LYS A 142 -4.28 6.08 -18.19
C LYS A 142 -4.92 5.11 -19.18
N ASN A 143 -5.52 4.05 -18.67
CA ASN A 143 -6.12 3.01 -19.46
C ASN A 143 -7.54 3.45 -19.78
N ASN A 144 -7.90 3.43 -21.06
CA ASN A 144 -9.26 3.60 -21.51
C ASN A 144 -9.70 2.28 -22.18
N PRO A 145 -10.58 1.48 -21.55
CA PRO A 145 -11.27 1.78 -20.28
C PRO A 145 -10.38 1.60 -19.04
N ASN A 146 -10.80 2.20 -17.93
CA ASN A 146 -10.11 2.09 -16.63
C ASN A 146 -10.29 0.65 -16.09
N TYR A 147 -9.22 -0.05 -15.69
CA TYR A 147 -9.34 -1.41 -15.14
C TYR A 147 -10.29 -1.54 -13.95
N TYR A 148 -10.45 -0.48 -13.14
CA TYR A 148 -11.44 -0.45 -12.07
C TYR A 148 -12.87 -0.31 -12.60
N GLU A 149 -13.06 0.47 -13.67
CA GLU A 149 -14.33 0.56 -14.38
C GLU A 149 -14.73 -0.77 -15.00
N GLU A 150 -13.80 -1.42 -15.71
CA GLU A 150 -14.02 -2.72 -16.34
C GLU A 150 -14.41 -3.75 -15.28
N TYR A 151 -13.68 -3.79 -14.17
CA TYR A 151 -14.02 -4.67 -13.05
C TYR A 151 -15.44 -4.44 -12.52
N LEU A 152 -15.86 -3.18 -12.36
CA LEU A 152 -17.21 -2.86 -11.90
C LEU A 152 -18.26 -3.31 -12.93
N LYS A 153 -18.02 -3.09 -14.22
CA LYS A 153 -18.90 -3.56 -15.30
C LYS A 153 -18.98 -5.09 -15.35
N GLU A 154 -17.85 -5.78 -15.29
CA GLU A 154 -17.77 -7.25 -15.20
C GLU A 154 -18.51 -7.80 -13.97
N SER A 155 -18.54 -7.03 -12.88
CA SER A 155 -19.23 -7.38 -11.64
C SER A 155 -20.73 -7.03 -11.65
N GLY A 156 -21.27 -6.57 -12.78
CA GLY A 156 -22.68 -6.24 -12.95
C GLY A 156 -23.10 -4.86 -12.42
N TYR A 157 -22.14 -3.97 -12.18
CA TYR A 157 -22.41 -2.58 -11.83
C TYR A 157 -22.40 -1.68 -13.06
N GLU A 158 -23.09 -0.54 -12.98
CA GLU A 158 -23.11 0.53 -14.00
C GLU A 158 -22.31 1.75 -13.46
N PRO A 159 -20.97 1.68 -13.43
CA PRO A 159 -20.16 2.72 -12.79
C PRO A 159 -20.14 4.01 -13.61
N THR A 160 -20.35 5.16 -12.95
CA THR A 160 -19.97 6.45 -13.50
C THR A 160 -18.53 6.76 -13.09
N VAL A 161 -17.57 6.55 -13.99
CA VAL A 161 -16.15 6.81 -13.70
C VAL A 161 -15.80 8.23 -14.08
N THR A 162 -15.55 9.05 -13.06
CA THR A 162 -15.11 10.43 -13.25
C THR A 162 -13.61 10.46 -13.55
N ASN A 163 -13.17 11.24 -14.53
CA ASN A 163 -11.74 11.55 -14.75
C ASN A 163 -11.16 12.54 -13.72
N ARG A 164 -11.81 12.69 -12.56
CA ARG A 164 -11.42 13.68 -11.53
C ARG A 164 -10.31 13.11 -10.65
N TYR A 165 -9.26 13.91 -10.43
CA TYR A 165 -8.26 13.66 -9.40
C TYR A 165 -8.75 14.23 -8.07
N VAL A 166 -8.56 13.46 -7.00
CA VAL A 166 -8.56 14.02 -5.65
C VAL A 166 -7.18 14.65 -5.42
N GLY A 167 -7.11 15.98 -5.46
CA GLY A 167 -5.85 16.72 -5.26
C GLY A 167 -5.77 18.12 -5.89
N THR A 168 -6.86 18.88 -5.91
CA THR A 168 -6.83 20.34 -6.12
C THR A 168 -7.01 21.06 -4.79
#